data_AF-A0A7Y8WNG4-F1
#
_entry.id   AF-A0A7Y8WNG4-F1
#
_cell.length_a   1.000
_cell.length_b   1.000
_cell.length_c   1.000
_cell.angle_alpha   90.00
_cell.angle_beta   90.00
_cell.angle_gamma   90.00
#
_symmetry.space_group_name_H-M   'P 1'
#
loop_
_entity.id
_entity.type
_entity.pdbx_description
1 polymer ?
#
loop_
_entity_poly.entity_id
_entity_poly.type
_entity_poly.pdbx_seq_one_letter_code
_entity_poly.pdbx_strand_id
1 'polypeptide(L)'
;MIKRVIVLAILITILFVLFIVKSQTSPVINQSNDSSEYKLVDYKITEIIDNQYYGKSEDGTKIVFSAEIIDSSVKITVGDMVTVYFEKDNVGKGLVKVEKK
;
A
#
# COMPACT_ATOMS: atom_id res chain seq x y z
N MET A 1 -40.29 -5.32 -31.50
CA MET A 1 -40.06 -4.90 -30.09
C MET A 1 -39.20 -5.88 -29.30
N ILE A 2 -39.31 -7.20 -29.52
CA ILE A 2 -38.58 -8.26 -28.80
C ILE A 2 -37.04 -8.11 -28.83
N LYS A 3 -36.45 -7.72 -29.97
CA LYS A 3 -35.00 -7.48 -30.08
C LYS A 3 -34.47 -6.43 -29.08
N ARG A 4 -35.28 -5.40 -28.78
CA ARG A 4 -34.91 -4.36 -27.80
C ARG A 4 -35.02 -4.87 -26.36
N VAL A 5 -35.98 -5.77 -26.10
CA VAL A 5 -36.17 -6.41 -24.79
C VAL A 5 -35.01 -7.37 -24.47
N ILE A 6 -34.52 -8.12 -25.47
CA ILE A 6 -33.37 -9.02 -25.30
C ILE A 6 -32.10 -8.24 -24.94
N VAL A 7 -31.84 -7.12 -25.62
CA VAL A 7 -30.70 -6.25 -25.30
C VAL A 7 -30.81 -5.69 -23.88
N LEU A 8 -32.01 -5.27 -23.47
CA LEU A 8 -32.24 -4.78 -22.11
C LEU A 8 -32.00 -5.86 -21.05
N ALA A 9 -32.45 -7.09 -21.30
CA ALA A 9 -32.27 -8.21 -20.39
C ALA A 9 -30.79 -8.55 -20.19
N ILE A 10 -29.99 -8.53 -21.26
CA ILE A 10 -28.53 -8.75 -21.19
C ILE A 10 -27.84 -7.64 -20.39
N LEU A 11 -28.27 -6.39 -20.56
CA LEU A 11 -27.68 -5.26 -19.84
C LEU A 11 -27.97 -5.36 -18.32
N ILE A 12 -29.19 -5.76 -17.97
CA ILE A 12 -29.60 -5.96 -16.58
C ILE A 12 -28.82 -7.10 -15.91
N THR A 13 -28.60 -8.22 -16.60
CA THR A 13 -27.82 -9.33 -16.03
C THR A 13 -26.36 -8.95 -15.80
N ILE A 14 -25.74 -8.21 -16.73
CA ILE A 14 -24.37 -7.70 -16.55
C ILE A 14 -24.30 -6.77 -15.33
N LEU A 15 -25.28 -5.87 -15.19
CA LEU A 15 -25.33 -4.94 -14.06
C LEU A 15 -25.49 -5.68 -12.72
N PHE A 16 -26.29 -6.74 -12.71
CA PHE A 16 -26.51 -7.57 -11.53
C PHE A 16 -25.26 -8.33 -11.11
N VAL A 17 -24.51 -8.89 -12.08
CA VAL A 17 -23.22 -9.55 -11.83
C VAL A 17 -22.21 -8.57 -11.25
N LEU A 18 -22.08 -7.36 -11.82
CA LEU A 18 -21.18 -6.32 -11.31
C LEU A 18 -21.54 -5.90 -9.87
N PHE A 19 -22.83 -5.82 -9.55
CA PHE A 19 -23.31 -5.50 -8.21
C PHE A 19 -22.92 -6.57 -7.18
N ILE A 20 -23.08 -7.85 -7.52
CA ILE A 20 -22.65 -8.96 -6.66
C ILE A 20 -21.13 -8.95 -6.47
N VAL A 21 -20.35 -8.71 -7.52
CA VAL A 21 -18.88 -8.66 -7.44
C VAL A 21 -18.41 -7.50 -6.54
N LYS A 22 -19.02 -6.31 -6.66
CA LYS A 22 -18.72 -5.16 -5.80
C LYS A 22 -19.09 -5.40 -4.33
N SER A 23 -20.06 -6.28 -4.06
CA SER A 23 -20.47 -6.63 -2.69
C SER A 23 -19.50 -7.61 -2.01
N GLN A 24 -18.62 -8.25 -2.77
CA GLN A 24 -17.61 -9.20 -2.27
C GLN A 24 -16.23 -8.58 -2.07
N THR A 25 -16.07 -7.28 -2.34
CA THR A 25 -14.92 -6.56 -1.82
C THR A 25 -15.20 -6.30 -0.35
N SER A 26 -14.84 -7.26 0.51
CA SER A 26 -14.63 -7.00 1.93
C SER A 26 -13.84 -5.68 2.01
N PRO A 27 -14.23 -4.72 2.85
CA PRO A 27 -13.31 -3.65 3.17
C PRO A 27 -12.05 -4.38 3.64
N VAL A 28 -10.92 -4.15 2.98
CA VAL A 28 -9.65 -4.45 3.62
C VAL A 28 -9.71 -3.57 4.87
N ILE A 29 -10.05 -4.18 6.02
CA ILE A 29 -9.97 -3.54 7.31
C ILE A 29 -8.47 -3.39 7.51
N ASN A 30 -7.90 -2.38 6.87
CA ASN A 30 -6.69 -1.77 7.34
C ASN A 30 -7.09 -1.25 8.70
N GLN A 31 -6.74 -2.00 9.73
CA GLN A 31 -6.79 -1.58 11.11
C GLN A 31 -5.71 -0.50 11.32
N SER A 32 -5.72 0.54 10.48
CA SER A 32 -4.96 1.75 10.72
C SER A 32 -5.85 2.61 11.60
N ASN A 33 -5.44 2.77 12.84
CA ASN A 33 -5.94 3.81 13.72
C ASN A 33 -6.06 5.12 12.91
N ASP A 34 -7.30 5.49 12.62
CA ASP A 34 -7.73 6.55 11.69
C ASP A 34 -7.54 7.95 12.31
N SER A 35 -6.40 8.14 12.97
CA SER A 35 -5.94 9.38 13.58
C SER A 35 -4.51 9.74 13.19
N SER A 36 -3.88 8.96 12.30
CA SER A 36 -2.52 9.24 11.85
C SER A 36 -2.55 9.93 10.50
N GLU A 37 -1.98 11.13 10.42
CA GLU A 37 -1.78 11.91 9.18
C GLU A 37 -0.94 11.15 8.12
N TYR A 38 -0.41 9.98 8.48
CA TYR A 38 0.55 9.20 7.73
C TYR A 38 0.09 7.75 7.56
N LYS A 39 0.33 7.21 6.37
CA LYS A 39 0.20 5.78 6.07
C LYS A 39 1.48 5.06 6.49
N LEU A 40 1.36 4.18 7.48
CA LEU A 40 2.45 3.37 8.00
C LEU A 40 2.57 2.07 7.22
N VAL A 41 3.76 1.72 6.76
CA VAL A 41 4.02 0.45 6.10
C VAL A 41 5.33 -0.15 6.59
N ASP A 42 5.29 -1.42 6.96
CA ASP A 42 6.45 -2.16 7.44
C ASP A 42 7.21 -2.78 6.26
N TYR A 43 8.52 -2.59 6.25
CA TYR A 43 9.44 -3.18 5.27
C TYR A 43 10.59 -3.88 5.99
N LYS A 44 11.03 -5.00 5.43
CA LYS A 44 12.27 -5.65 5.83
C LYS A 44 13.40 -5.17 4.95
N ILE A 45 14.48 -4.67 5.53
CA ILE A 45 15.67 -4.25 4.79
C ILE A 45 16.35 -5.48 4.21
N THR A 46 16.49 -5.51 2.90
CA THR A 46 17.13 -6.60 2.16
C THR A 46 18.56 -6.24 1.77
N GLU A 47 18.85 -4.96 1.54
CA GLU A 47 20.15 -4.53 1.04
C GLU A 47 20.43 -3.06 1.39
N ILE A 48 21.71 -2.70 1.52
CA ILE A 48 22.16 -1.32 1.72
C ILE A 48 23.33 -1.09 0.76
N ILE A 49 23.20 -0.12 -0.15
CA ILE A 49 24.22 0.21 -1.17
C ILE A 49 24.37 1.72 -1.21
N ASP A 50 25.60 2.24 -1.08
CA ASP A 50 25.92 3.67 -1.25
C ASP A 50 24.95 4.62 -0.54
N ASN A 51 24.72 4.41 0.76
CA ASN A 51 23.77 5.18 1.59
C ASN A 51 22.27 5.08 1.18
N GLN A 52 21.92 4.16 0.27
CA GLN A 52 20.55 3.80 -0.05
C GLN A 52 20.18 2.49 0.63
N TYR A 53 18.99 2.47 1.21
CA TYR A 53 18.41 1.35 1.91
C TYR A 53 17.31 0.76 1.05
N TYR A 54 17.43 -0.52 0.76
CA TYR A 54 16.48 -1.29 -0.02
C TYR A 54 15.67 -2.18 0.92
N GLY A 55 14.36 -1.96 0.94
CA GLY A 55 13.42 -2.75 1.72
C GLY A 55 12.46 -3.52 0.83
N LYS A 56 11.97 -4.64 1.33
CA LYS A 56 10.90 -5.43 0.71
C LYS A 56 9.84 -5.77 1.76
N SER A 57 8.59 -5.51 1.43
CA SER A 57 7.42 -5.91 2.24
C SER A 57 7.04 -7.37 1.92
N GLU A 58 6.24 -8.01 2.78
CA GLU A 58 5.76 -9.38 2.55
C GLU A 58 4.97 -9.49 1.24
N ASP A 59 4.22 -8.46 0.88
CA ASP A 59 3.45 -8.39 -0.37
C ASP A 59 4.34 -8.27 -1.63
N GLY A 60 5.66 -8.18 -1.46
CA GLY A 60 6.62 -8.06 -2.55
C GLY A 60 6.91 -6.62 -2.99
N THR A 61 6.22 -5.64 -2.42
CA THR A 61 6.47 -4.21 -2.63
C THR A 61 7.89 -3.86 -2.20
N LYS A 62 8.65 -3.26 -3.11
CA LYS A 62 10.02 -2.79 -2.84
C LYS A 62 10.00 -1.30 -2.50
N ILE A 63 10.85 -0.90 -1.58
CA ILE A 63 11.08 0.49 -1.23
C ILE A 63 12.58 0.79 -1.30
N VAL A 64 12.91 2.01 -1.71
CA VAL A 64 14.26 2.54 -1.66
C VAL A 64 14.21 3.88 -0.96
N PHE A 65 15.09 4.08 0.01
CA PHE A 65 15.17 5.34 0.75
C PHE A 65 16.60 5.68 1.14
N SER A 66 16.91 6.97 1.22
CA SER A 66 18.25 7.46 1.56
C SER A 66 18.48 7.48 3.07
N ALA A 67 19.74 7.43 3.48
CA ALA A 67 20.12 7.55 4.90
C ALA A 67 19.65 8.86 5.57
N GLU A 68 19.42 9.91 4.78
CA GLU A 68 19.11 11.27 5.26
C GLU A 68 17.75 11.38 5.98
N ILE A 69 16.82 10.48 5.67
CA ILE A 69 15.47 10.44 6.27
C ILE A 69 15.37 9.45 7.44
N ILE A 70 16.49 8.78 7.76
CA ILE A 70 16.62 7.96 8.95
C ILE A 70 17.05 8.87 10.08
N ASP A 71 16.39 8.75 11.23
CA ASP A 71 16.81 9.44 12.43
C ASP A 71 18.26 9.06 12.75
N SER A 72 19.17 10.05 12.81
CA SER A 72 20.62 9.84 12.85
C SER A 72 21.09 9.04 14.08
N SER A 73 20.21 8.91 15.06
CA SER A 73 20.39 8.13 16.28
C SER A 73 20.23 6.61 16.08
N VAL A 74 19.62 6.17 14.97
CA VAL A 74 19.25 4.76 14.74
C VAL A 74 20.04 4.17 13.58
N LYS A 75 20.88 3.17 13.87
CA LYS A 75 21.55 2.37 12.82
C LYS A 75 20.64 1.25 12.34
N ILE A 76 20.20 1.37 11.09
CA ILE A 76 19.47 0.32 10.38
C ILE A 76 20.45 -0.61 9.68
N THR A 77 20.26 -1.92 9.82
CA THR A 77 21.09 -2.98 9.22
C THR A 77 20.25 -3.91 8.35
N VAL A 78 20.92 -4.66 7.47
CA VAL A 78 20.25 -5.64 6.61
C VAL A 78 19.59 -6.71 7.48
N GLY A 79 18.30 -6.98 7.22
CA GLY A 79 17.49 -7.91 7.98
C GLY A 79 16.56 -7.26 9.01
N ASP A 80 16.78 -5.99 9.35
CA ASP A 80 15.92 -5.24 10.26
C ASP A 80 14.54 -4.96 9.63
N MET A 81 13.51 -4.92 10.48
CA MET A 81 12.20 -4.37 10.12
C MET A 81 12.16 -2.88 10.45
N VAL A 82 11.68 -2.12 9.47
CA VAL A 82 11.51 -0.67 9.59
C VAL A 82 10.07 -0.31 9.25
N THR A 83 9.50 0.62 10.01
CA THR A 83 8.21 1.22 9.74
C THR A 83 8.43 2.52 9.01
N VAL A 84 7.87 2.62 7.81
CA VAL A 84 8.00 3.77 6.94
C VAL A 84 6.71 4.58 6.96
N TYR A 85 6.84 5.88 7.18
CA TYR A 85 5.75 6.84 7.27
C TYR A 85 5.59 7.50 5.90
N PHE A 86 4.48 7.24 5.24
CA PHE A 86 4.13 7.89 3.98
C PHE A 86 3.03 8.94 4.18
N GLU A 87 3.08 10.02 3.43
CA GLU A 87 1.91 10.90 3.31
C GLU A 87 0.75 10.18 2.63
N LYS A 88 -0.47 10.42 3.14
CA LYS A 88 -1.70 9.74 2.71
C LYS A 88 -1.95 9.85 1.19
N ASP A 89 -1.57 10.97 0.59
CA ASP A 89 -1.81 11.25 -0.83
C ASP A 89 -0.59 11.02 -1.74
N ASN A 90 0.56 10.58 -1.19
CA ASN A 90 1.83 10.55 -1.91
C ASN A 90 2.63 9.26 -1.70
N VAL A 91 1.98 8.12 -1.96
CA VAL A 91 2.63 6.80 -1.91
C VAL A 91 3.69 6.71 -3.02
N GLY A 92 4.96 6.79 -2.65
CA GLY A 92 6.11 6.66 -3.56
C GLY A 92 7.04 7.88 -3.64
N LYS A 93 6.59 9.07 -3.23
CA LYS A 93 7.44 10.29 -3.12
C LYS A 93 7.36 10.99 -1.77
N GLY A 94 6.27 10.82 -1.03
CA GLY A 94 6.07 11.44 0.30
C GLY A 94 6.55 10.54 1.41
N LEU A 95 7.82 10.14 1.37
CA LEU A 95 8.45 9.36 2.44
C LEU A 95 8.91 10.35 3.52
N VAL A 96 8.25 10.33 4.67
CA VAL A 96 8.38 11.38 5.70
C VAL A 96 9.41 10.98 6.75
N LYS A 97 9.35 9.73 7.20
CA LYS A 97 10.20 9.23 8.28
C LYS A 97 10.35 7.73 8.17
N VAL A 98 11.49 7.22 8.64
CA VAL A 98 11.73 5.79 8.83
C VAL A 98 12.09 5.54 10.30
N GLU A 99 11.34 4.69 10.97
CA GLU A 99 11.67 4.23 12.33
C GLU A 99 12.01 2.74 12.33
N LYS A 100 13.01 2.38 13.12
CA LYS A 100 13.35 0.97 13.37
C LYS A 100 12.45 0.45 14.49
N LYS A 101 11.90 -0.76 14.30
CA LYS A 101 11.12 -1.46 15.32
C LYS A 101 12.02 -2.13 16.36
#